data_AF-A0A1C4R3P5-F1
#
_entry.id   AF-A0A1C4R3P5-F1
#
_cell.length_a   1.000
_cell.length_b   1.000
_cell.length_c   1.000
_cell.angle_alpha   90.00
_cell.angle_beta   90.00
_cell.angle_gamma   90.00
#
_symmetry.space_group_name_H-M   'P 1'
#
loop_
_entity.id
_entity.type
_entity.pdbx_description
1 polymer ?
#
loop_
_entity_poly.entity_id
_entity_poly.type
_entity_poly.pdbx_seq_one_letter_code
_entity_poly.pdbx_strand_id
1 'polypeptide(L)'
;MKRFNTPPGWPRPPDGWLPPPWWQPDPSWPPAPPGWQFVVEEEPDRAGAPAQPGLWIALAGGALVLLSPVLPWIQEEGGVAAWEIKPGVRILSGLLGAALMGAALGSIRAREPGTRTVIATLACVFAAVACGGYLLLIAVGQSGTPVDSGYGFTVASHWSPGPGLIFSVIGAAVCAVGQGITAVRSRRLVTVRQQHTTPGWR
;
A
#
# COMPACT_ATOMS: atom_id res chain seq x y z
N MET A 1 -23.52 -11.18 0.85
CA MET A 1 -24.73 -11.73 0.19
C MET A 1 -25.06 -13.05 0.86
N LYS A 2 -26.28 -13.60 0.78
CA LYS A 2 -26.57 -14.92 1.40
C LYS A 2 -26.32 -16.02 0.37
N ARG A 3 -25.58 -17.06 0.74
CA ARG A 3 -25.27 -18.21 -0.12
C ARG A 3 -25.66 -19.51 0.58
N PHE A 4 -26.18 -20.47 -0.19
CA PHE A 4 -26.41 -21.82 0.30
C PHE A 4 -25.11 -22.61 0.41
N ASN A 5 -24.81 -23.13 1.60
CA ASN A 5 -23.65 -23.96 1.89
C ASN A 5 -24.02 -25.43 1.79
N THR A 6 -23.74 -26.03 0.63
CA THR A 6 -24.08 -27.43 0.32
C THR A 6 -23.23 -28.40 1.16
N PRO A 7 -23.84 -29.29 1.96
CA PRO A 7 -23.11 -30.32 2.68
C PRO A 7 -22.32 -31.27 1.75
N PRO A 8 -21.26 -31.91 2.25
CA PRO A 8 -20.57 -32.97 1.51
C PRO A 8 -21.54 -34.11 1.14
N GLY A 9 -21.56 -34.51 -0.14
CA GLY A 9 -22.43 -35.58 -0.65
C GLY A 9 -23.81 -35.14 -1.14
N TRP A 10 -24.13 -33.84 -1.08
CA TRP A 10 -25.39 -33.29 -1.60
C TRP A 10 -25.20 -32.74 -3.02
N PRO A 11 -26.27 -32.70 -3.85
CA PRO A 11 -26.20 -32.06 -5.15
C PRO A 11 -25.96 -30.54 -5.01
N ARG A 12 -25.11 -29.99 -5.88
CA ARG A 12 -24.84 -28.55 -5.91
C ARG A 12 -26.06 -27.81 -6.48
N PRO A 13 -26.69 -26.89 -5.73
CA PRO A 13 -27.81 -26.11 -6.24
C PRO A 13 -27.35 -25.06 -7.26
N PRO A 14 -28.27 -24.47 -8.04
CA PRO A 14 -27.97 -23.37 -8.94
C PRO A 14 -27.36 -22.16 -8.20
N ASP A 15 -26.51 -21.41 -8.90
CA ASP A 15 -25.87 -20.21 -8.34
C ASP A 15 -26.94 -19.20 -7.87
N GLY A 16 -26.81 -18.75 -6.62
CA GLY A 16 -27.74 -17.79 -6.01
C GLY A 16 -29.05 -18.39 -5.45
N TRP A 17 -29.23 -19.72 -5.50
CA TRP A 17 -30.39 -20.36 -4.87
C TRP A 17 -30.30 -20.31 -3.33
N LEU A 18 -31.43 -20.02 -2.70
CA LEU A 18 -31.61 -20.07 -1.25
C LEU A 18 -32.88 -20.87 -0.92
N PRO A 19 -32.84 -21.71 0.13
CA PRO A 19 -34.00 -22.50 0.54
C PRO A 19 -35.11 -21.57 1.05
N PRO A 20 -36.36 -21.72 0.58
CA PRO A 20 -37.50 -21.05 1.19
C PRO A 20 -37.74 -21.58 2.62
N PRO A 21 -38.48 -20.85 3.48
CA PRO A 21 -38.68 -21.22 4.89
C PRO A 21 -39.28 -22.62 5.12
N TRP A 22 -39.96 -23.16 4.11
CA TRP A 22 -40.69 -24.44 4.16
C TRP A 22 -39.88 -25.61 3.60
N TRP A 23 -38.68 -25.36 3.11
CA TRP A 23 -37.88 -26.37 2.45
C TRP A 23 -37.30 -27.37 3.46
N GLN A 24 -37.34 -28.65 3.10
CA GLN A 24 -36.69 -29.73 3.83
C GLN A 24 -35.73 -30.48 2.91
N PRO A 25 -34.60 -30.98 3.45
CA PRO A 25 -33.72 -31.88 2.72
C PRO A 25 -34.46 -33.11 2.22
N ASP A 26 -34.10 -33.60 1.03
CA ASP A 26 -34.61 -34.88 0.56
C ASP A 26 -34.13 -36.01 1.51
N PRO A 27 -35.02 -36.91 1.97
CA PRO A 27 -34.65 -38.01 2.86
C PRO A 27 -33.59 -38.97 2.29
N SER A 28 -33.41 -39.00 0.96
CA SER A 28 -32.39 -39.80 0.30
C SER A 28 -30.97 -39.22 0.45
N TRP A 29 -30.83 -37.97 0.88
CA TRP A 29 -29.53 -37.33 1.05
C TRP A 29 -28.87 -37.71 2.38
N PRO A 30 -27.53 -37.81 2.42
CA PRO A 30 -26.83 -38.09 3.67
C PRO A 30 -27.13 -37.00 4.71
N PRO A 31 -27.21 -37.33 6.01
CA PRO A 31 -27.47 -36.35 7.04
C PRO A 31 -26.38 -35.28 7.06
N ALA A 32 -26.80 -34.02 7.21
CA ALA A 32 -25.86 -32.92 7.34
C ALA A 32 -25.03 -33.07 8.63
N PRO A 33 -23.75 -32.65 8.66
CA PRO A 33 -22.93 -32.70 9.86
C PRO A 33 -23.56 -31.94 11.04
N PRO A 34 -23.30 -32.35 12.30
CA PRO A 34 -23.77 -31.62 13.47
C PRO A 34 -23.34 -30.14 13.43
N GLY A 35 -24.29 -29.22 13.60
CA GLY A 35 -24.02 -27.77 13.59
C GLY A 35 -23.87 -27.14 12.20
N TRP A 36 -24.24 -27.84 11.13
CA TRP A 36 -24.15 -27.31 9.76
C TRP A 36 -25.07 -26.10 9.54
N GLN A 37 -24.51 -25.00 9.03
CA GLN A 37 -25.26 -23.82 8.64
C GLN A 37 -25.56 -23.88 7.13
N PHE A 38 -26.83 -24.05 6.76
CA PHE A 38 -27.27 -24.14 5.36
C PHE A 38 -27.22 -22.81 4.62
N VAL A 39 -27.42 -21.69 5.33
CA VAL A 39 -27.35 -20.35 4.75
C VAL A 39 -26.24 -19.62 5.46
N VAL A 40 -25.16 -19.33 4.74
CA VAL A 40 -24.04 -18.54 5.24
C VAL A 40 -24.11 -17.15 4.64
N GLU A 41 -23.80 -16.15 5.46
CA GLU A 41 -23.56 -14.82 4.97
C GLU A 41 -22.19 -14.82 4.31
N GLU A 42 -22.18 -14.73 2.98
CA GLU A 42 -20.99 -14.50 2.19
C GLU A 42 -20.51 -13.07 2.53
N GLU A 43 -19.68 -12.98 3.57
CA GLU A 43 -18.69 -11.92 3.65
C GLU A 43 -17.90 -11.99 2.33
N PRO A 44 -17.69 -10.87 1.63
CA PRO A 44 -16.81 -10.86 0.46
C PRO A 44 -15.48 -11.47 0.90
N ASP A 45 -15.21 -12.64 0.34
CA ASP A 45 -14.13 -13.55 0.62
C ASP A 45 -12.86 -12.85 1.15
N ARG A 46 -12.66 -12.86 2.48
CA ARG A 46 -11.38 -12.45 3.10
C ARG A 46 -10.35 -13.58 3.03
N ALA A 47 -10.74 -14.81 2.70
CA ALA A 47 -9.88 -15.98 2.77
C ALA A 47 -9.27 -16.39 1.42
N GLY A 48 -9.83 -15.91 0.30
CA GLY A 48 -9.38 -16.24 -1.05
C GLY A 48 -9.12 -15.06 -1.99
N ALA A 49 -9.16 -13.81 -1.51
CA ALA A 49 -8.82 -12.67 -2.36
C ALA A 49 -7.37 -12.80 -2.86
N PRO A 50 -7.10 -12.82 -4.19
CA PRO A 50 -5.75 -12.88 -4.69
C PRO A 50 -4.97 -11.71 -4.10
N ALA A 51 -3.80 -12.01 -3.51
CA ALA A 51 -2.90 -11.04 -2.91
C ALA A 51 -2.89 -9.77 -3.76
N GLN A 52 -3.42 -8.67 -3.23
CA GLN A 52 -3.53 -7.42 -3.98
C GLN A 52 -2.10 -6.91 -4.20
N PRO A 53 -1.50 -7.10 -5.38
CA PRO A 53 -0.05 -7.01 -5.53
C PRO A 53 0.41 -5.57 -5.31
N GLY A 54 -0.36 -4.59 -5.80
CA GLY A 54 -0.09 -3.17 -5.54
C GLY A 54 -0.06 -2.79 -4.06
N LEU A 55 -0.83 -3.50 -3.23
CA LEU A 55 -0.90 -3.20 -1.81
C LEU A 55 0.36 -3.67 -1.07
N TRP A 56 0.81 -4.89 -1.33
CA TRP A 56 2.05 -5.42 -0.76
C TRP A 56 3.27 -4.65 -1.24
N ILE A 57 3.28 -4.24 -2.53
CA ILE A 57 4.31 -3.37 -3.09
C ILE A 57 4.32 -2.02 -2.34
N ALA A 58 3.15 -1.42 -2.08
CA ALA A 58 3.07 -0.15 -1.36
C ALA A 58 3.60 -0.25 0.08
N LEU A 59 3.23 -1.32 0.80
CA LEU A 59 3.73 -1.59 2.15
C LEU A 59 5.25 -1.80 2.16
N ALA A 60 5.78 -2.61 1.24
CA ALA A 60 7.22 -2.84 1.13
C ALA A 60 7.99 -1.54 0.86
N GLY A 61 7.48 -0.70 -0.05
CA GLY A 61 8.05 0.61 -0.34
C GLY A 61 8.06 1.52 0.89
N GLY A 62 6.92 1.65 1.58
CA GLY A 62 6.82 2.41 2.83
C GLY A 62 7.73 1.89 3.94
N ALA A 63 7.87 0.56 4.07
CA ALA A 63 8.75 -0.07 5.06
C ALA A 63 10.21 0.28 4.81
N LEU A 64 10.61 0.23 3.53
CA LEU A 64 11.98 0.51 3.13
C LEU A 64 12.37 1.95 3.45
N VAL A 65 11.48 2.93 3.20
CA VAL A 65 11.70 4.34 3.60
C VAL A 65 11.73 4.49 5.11
N LEU A 66 10.86 3.79 5.84
CA LEU A 66 10.78 3.86 7.30
C LEU A 66 12.05 3.33 7.99
N LEU A 67 12.63 2.26 7.46
CA LEU A 67 13.83 1.62 8.00
C LEU A 67 15.12 2.24 7.49
N SER A 68 15.06 3.00 6.40
CA SER A 68 16.22 3.65 5.79
C SER A 68 17.08 4.51 6.74
N PRO A 69 16.51 5.24 7.73
CA PRO A 69 17.30 6.08 8.61
C PRO A 69 18.25 5.30 9.53
N VAL A 70 18.05 3.99 9.68
CA VAL A 70 18.94 3.10 10.46
C VAL A 70 20.29 2.92 9.76
N LEU A 71 20.32 3.06 8.43
CA LEU A 71 21.52 2.88 7.64
C LEU A 71 22.34 4.17 7.51
N PRO A 72 23.63 4.07 7.16
CA PRO A 72 24.44 5.23 6.79
C PRO A 72 23.76 5.99 5.64
N TRP A 73 23.45 7.26 5.88
CA TRP A 73 22.61 8.04 4.98
C TRP A 73 23.44 8.85 3.99
N ILE A 74 24.57 9.38 4.44
CA ILE A 74 25.48 10.24 3.68
C ILE A 74 26.92 9.82 4.02
N GLN A 75 27.82 9.88 3.05
CA GLN A 75 29.25 9.62 3.19
C GLN A 75 29.99 10.90 2.79
N GLU A 76 30.81 11.46 3.67
CA GLU A 76 31.61 12.65 3.37
C GLU A 76 32.91 12.28 2.65
N GLU A 77 33.30 13.10 1.68
CA GLU A 77 34.57 12.99 0.96
C GLU A 77 35.55 14.05 1.53
N GLY A 78 36.04 13.88 2.77
CA GLY A 78 37.06 14.79 3.33
C GLY A 78 37.19 14.78 4.86
N GLY A 79 38.35 14.36 5.37
CA GLY A 79 38.55 14.01 6.79
C GLY A 79 38.79 15.13 7.81
N VAL A 80 38.38 16.38 7.58
CA VAL A 80 38.73 17.50 8.51
C VAL A 80 37.57 18.24 9.17
N ALA A 81 36.31 17.95 8.85
CA ALA A 81 35.20 18.41 9.68
C ALA A 81 33.99 17.49 9.49
N ALA A 82 33.90 16.46 10.33
CA ALA A 82 32.74 15.57 10.42
C ALA A 82 31.53 16.36 10.95
N TRP A 83 30.89 17.14 10.09
CA TRP A 83 29.61 17.75 10.42
C TRP A 83 28.56 16.66 10.20
N GLU A 84 28.25 15.90 11.25
CA GLU A 84 27.04 15.10 11.29
C GLU A 84 25.88 15.96 10.77
N ILE A 85 25.34 15.61 9.62
CA ILE A 85 24.13 16.24 9.11
C ILE A 85 23.10 16.20 10.22
N LYS A 86 22.57 17.38 10.56
CA LYS A 86 21.63 17.57 11.67
C LYS A 86 20.64 16.40 11.67
N PRO A 87 20.54 15.63 12.77
CA PRO A 87 19.73 14.40 12.84
C PRO A 87 18.27 14.61 12.42
N GLY A 88 17.79 15.86 12.39
CA GLY A 88 16.47 16.25 11.89
C GLY A 88 16.12 15.73 10.49
N VAL A 89 17.04 15.68 9.53
CA VAL A 89 16.71 15.19 8.17
C VAL A 89 16.41 13.68 8.19
N ARG A 90 17.14 12.91 9.01
CA ARG A 90 16.92 11.47 9.19
C ARG A 90 15.59 11.20 9.89
N ILE A 91 15.27 11.99 10.91
CA ILE A 91 13.99 11.90 11.63
C ILE A 91 12.83 12.21 10.68
N LEU A 92 12.94 13.26 9.86
CA LEU A 92 11.92 13.62 8.87
C LEU A 92 11.67 12.47 7.88
N SER A 93 12.73 11.78 7.44
CA SER A 93 12.57 10.61 6.57
C SER A 93 11.86 9.45 7.26
N GLY A 94 12.15 9.18 8.53
CA GLY A 94 11.44 8.17 9.32
C GLY A 94 9.94 8.47 9.43
N LEU A 95 9.60 9.74 9.72
CA LEU A 95 8.20 10.20 9.74
C LEU A 95 7.53 10.08 8.38
N LEU A 96 8.25 10.39 7.31
CA LEU A 96 7.75 10.24 5.94
C LEU A 96 7.47 8.78 5.60
N GLY A 97 8.38 7.87 5.95
CA GLY A 97 8.18 6.42 5.81
C GLY A 97 6.97 5.92 6.60
N ALA A 98 6.78 6.40 7.84
CA ALA A 98 5.62 6.07 8.65
C ALA A 98 4.31 6.58 8.03
N ALA A 99 4.31 7.79 7.46
CA ALA A 99 3.15 8.35 6.75
C ALA A 99 2.81 7.54 5.49
N LEU A 100 3.82 7.15 4.70
CA LEU A 100 3.64 6.30 3.52
C LEU A 100 3.07 4.92 3.89
N MET A 101 3.59 4.32 4.96
CA MET A 101 3.07 3.06 5.52
C MET A 101 1.63 3.21 6.00
N GLY A 102 1.33 4.29 6.72
CA GLY A 102 -0.01 4.61 7.19
C GLY A 102 -1.01 4.78 6.04
N ALA A 103 -0.60 5.43 4.96
CA ALA A 103 -1.42 5.57 3.75
C ALA A 103 -1.65 4.23 3.03
N ALA A 104 -0.63 3.36 3.00
CA ALA A 104 -0.77 1.98 2.51
C ALA A 104 -1.77 1.18 3.35
N LEU A 105 -1.66 1.20 4.68
CA LEU A 105 -2.63 0.56 5.58
C LEU A 105 -4.04 1.17 5.45
N GLY A 106 -4.14 2.48 5.28
CA GLY A 106 -5.40 3.19 5.05
C GLY A 106 -6.14 2.69 3.81
N SER A 107 -5.41 2.41 2.72
CA SER A 107 -6.02 1.87 1.50
C SER A 107 -6.48 0.41 1.66
N ILE A 108 -5.94 -0.36 2.62
CA ILE A 108 -6.45 -1.69 3.03
C ILE A 108 -7.78 -1.57 3.75
N ARG A 109 -7.85 -0.63 4.70
CA ARG A 109 -9.02 -0.46 5.58
C ARG A 109 -10.22 0.12 4.83
N ALA A 110 -10.00 0.81 3.71
CA ALA A 110 -11.05 1.36 2.88
C ALA A 110 -11.88 0.25 2.20
N ARG A 111 -13.08 -0.01 2.72
CA ARG A 111 -14.02 -1.02 2.19
C ARG A 111 -14.67 -0.59 0.88
N GLU A 112 -14.85 0.71 0.68
CA GLU A 112 -15.47 1.25 -0.53
C GLU A 112 -14.43 1.51 -1.64
N PRO A 113 -14.68 1.04 -2.88
CA PRO A 113 -13.73 1.20 -3.98
C PRO A 113 -13.51 2.67 -4.38
N GLY A 114 -14.52 3.54 -4.18
CA GLY A 114 -14.40 4.99 -4.39
C GLY A 114 -13.38 5.62 -3.43
N THR A 115 -13.61 5.50 -2.12
CA THR A 115 -12.74 5.99 -1.05
C THR A 115 -11.32 5.44 -1.19
N ARG A 116 -11.19 4.15 -1.50
CA ARG A 116 -9.89 3.52 -1.73
C ARG A 116 -9.13 4.15 -2.90
N THR A 117 -9.82 4.50 -3.99
CA THR A 117 -9.20 5.15 -5.16
C THR A 117 -8.63 6.52 -4.79
N VAL A 118 -9.39 7.31 -4.01
CA VAL A 118 -8.95 8.64 -3.55
C VAL A 118 -7.72 8.53 -2.67
N ILE A 119 -7.75 7.68 -1.64
CA ILE A 119 -6.63 7.48 -0.72
C ILE A 119 -5.38 7.01 -1.48
N ALA A 120 -5.52 6.01 -2.35
CA ALA A 120 -4.38 5.48 -3.11
C ALA A 120 -3.81 6.52 -4.09
N THR A 121 -4.64 7.34 -4.72
CA THR A 121 -4.18 8.41 -5.63
C THR A 121 -3.39 9.47 -4.86
N LEU A 122 -3.92 9.95 -3.73
CA LEU A 122 -3.22 10.92 -2.89
C LEU A 122 -1.91 10.35 -2.36
N ALA A 123 -1.90 9.10 -1.91
CA ALA A 123 -0.72 8.41 -1.43
C ALA A 123 0.33 8.21 -2.54
N CYS A 124 -0.10 7.91 -3.77
CA CYS A 124 0.77 7.80 -4.93
C CYS A 124 1.47 9.14 -5.24
N VAL A 125 0.73 10.25 -5.25
CA VAL A 125 1.29 11.59 -5.48
C VAL A 125 2.26 11.95 -4.38
N PHE A 126 1.88 11.73 -3.13
CA PHE A 126 2.75 12.00 -1.97
C PHE A 126 4.06 11.21 -2.03
N ALA A 127 3.99 9.91 -2.37
CA ALA A 127 5.17 9.06 -2.55
C ALA A 127 6.07 9.53 -3.71
N ALA A 128 5.48 9.98 -4.82
CA ALA A 128 6.23 10.53 -5.96
C ALA A 128 6.95 11.84 -5.59
N VAL A 129 6.28 12.73 -4.84
CA VAL A 129 6.88 13.96 -4.33
C VAL A 129 8.03 13.65 -3.36
N ALA A 130 7.84 12.68 -2.46
CA ALA A 130 8.90 12.21 -1.56
C ALA A 130 10.12 11.69 -2.35
N CYS A 131 9.89 10.87 -3.37
CA CYS A 131 10.95 10.37 -4.25
C CYS A 131 11.72 11.52 -4.92
N GLY A 132 11.00 12.51 -5.46
CA GLY A 132 11.60 13.71 -6.06
C GLY A 132 12.43 14.51 -5.05
N GLY A 133 11.94 14.65 -3.81
CA GLY A 133 12.67 15.32 -2.72
C GLY A 133 13.98 14.62 -2.37
N TYR A 134 14.00 13.28 -2.31
CA TYR A 134 15.24 12.53 -2.07
C TYR A 134 16.23 12.67 -3.23
N LEU A 135 15.76 12.61 -4.49
CA LEU A 135 16.61 12.83 -5.67
C LEU A 135 17.20 14.24 -5.69
N LEU A 136 16.40 15.25 -5.33
CA LEU A 136 16.87 16.63 -5.20
C LEU A 136 17.94 16.75 -4.11
N LEU A 137 17.74 16.08 -2.96
CA LEU A 137 18.73 16.08 -1.88
C LEU A 137 20.07 15.49 -2.36
N ILE A 138 20.04 14.37 -3.10
CA ILE A 138 21.24 13.77 -3.70
C ILE A 138 21.91 14.76 -4.66
N ALA A 139 21.14 15.38 -5.55
CA ALA A 139 21.68 16.35 -6.52
C ALA A 139 22.35 17.54 -5.82
N VAL A 140 21.74 18.08 -4.77
CA VAL A 140 22.30 19.18 -3.96
C VAL A 140 23.60 18.74 -3.27
N GLY A 141 23.64 17.52 -2.74
CA GLY A 141 24.85 16.97 -2.11
C GLY A 141 26.03 16.85 -3.05
N GLN A 142 25.75 16.44 -4.29
CA GLN A 142 26.75 16.29 -5.34
C GLN A 142 27.19 17.64 -5.91
N SER A 143 26.28 18.61 -6.06
CA SER A 143 26.61 19.97 -6.52
C SER A 143 27.44 20.76 -5.53
N GLY A 144 27.47 20.32 -4.27
CA GLY A 144 28.16 20.97 -3.17
C GLY A 144 27.35 22.10 -2.57
N THR A 145 27.41 22.23 -1.25
CA THR A 145 26.81 23.35 -0.51
C THR A 145 27.89 24.22 0.09
N PRO A 146 27.77 25.56 0.02
CA PRO A 146 28.73 26.45 0.66
C PRO A 146 28.60 26.32 2.18
N VAL A 147 29.70 25.99 2.85
CA VAL A 147 29.79 25.88 4.30
C VAL A 147 30.88 26.83 4.79
N ASP A 148 30.62 27.54 5.88
CA ASP A 148 31.63 28.35 6.55
C ASP A 148 32.65 27.41 7.21
N SER A 149 33.92 27.57 6.87
CA SER A 149 35.01 26.77 7.44
C SER A 149 35.29 27.10 8.91
N GLY A 150 34.73 28.19 9.45
CA GLY A 150 35.10 28.72 10.77
C GLY A 150 36.42 29.48 10.79
N TYR A 151 37.13 29.53 9.65
CA TYR A 151 38.39 30.25 9.46
C TYR A 151 38.24 31.52 8.60
N GLY A 152 37.01 31.99 8.40
CA GLY A 152 36.71 33.22 7.66
C GLY A 152 36.61 33.08 6.14
N PHE A 153 36.56 31.85 5.62
CA PHE A 153 36.33 31.56 4.21
C PHE A 153 35.32 30.43 4.03
N THR A 154 34.59 30.43 2.92
CA THR A 154 33.60 29.41 2.59
C THR A 154 34.23 28.32 1.71
N VAL A 155 33.90 27.07 2.02
CA VAL A 155 34.31 25.90 1.21
C VAL A 155 33.06 25.18 0.72
N ALA A 156 33.11 24.66 -0.50
CA ALA A 156 32.05 23.81 -1.02
C ALA A 156 32.20 22.41 -0.40
N SER A 157 31.20 21.98 0.36
CA SER A 157 31.16 20.63 0.93
C SER A 157 30.38 19.71 0.00
N HIS A 158 31.05 18.68 -0.49
CA HIS A 158 30.43 17.61 -1.29
C HIS A 158 30.21 16.38 -0.43
N TRP A 159 29.15 15.63 -0.73
CA TRP A 159 28.90 14.35 -0.08
C TRP A 159 28.22 13.35 -1.00
N SER A 160 28.52 12.09 -0.77
CA SER A 160 28.01 10.96 -1.54
C SER A 160 26.83 10.28 -0.84
N PRO A 161 25.79 9.86 -1.59
CA PRO A 161 24.62 9.23 -0.99
C PRO A 161 24.99 7.89 -0.37
N GLY A 162 24.67 7.73 0.92
CA GLY A 162 24.78 6.46 1.60
C GLY A 162 23.63 5.51 1.27
N PRO A 163 23.75 4.22 1.64
CA PRO A 163 22.73 3.21 1.38
C PRO A 163 21.32 3.59 1.87
N GLY A 164 21.22 4.28 3.01
CA GLY A 164 19.92 4.70 3.55
C GLY A 164 19.21 5.73 2.68
N LEU A 165 19.93 6.68 2.08
CA LEU A 165 19.32 7.66 1.18
C LEU A 165 18.89 6.99 -0.14
N ILE A 166 19.70 6.06 -0.66
CA ILE A 166 19.36 5.26 -1.85
C ILE A 166 18.10 4.43 -1.60
N PHE A 167 18.00 3.77 -0.44
CA PHE A 167 16.81 3.00 -0.07
C PHE A 167 15.56 3.88 0.10
N SER A 168 15.73 5.14 0.51
CA SER A 168 14.62 6.10 0.59
C SER A 168 14.05 6.44 -0.79
N VAL A 169 14.91 6.65 -1.79
CA VAL A 169 14.50 6.86 -3.19
C VAL A 169 13.75 5.64 -3.71
N ILE A 170 14.36 4.45 -3.58
CA ILE A 170 13.78 3.19 -4.07
C ILE A 170 12.44 2.93 -3.38
N GLY A 171 12.40 3.05 -2.05
CA GLY A 171 11.20 2.81 -1.26
C GLY A 171 10.05 3.74 -1.62
N ALA A 172 10.34 5.03 -1.81
CA ALA A 172 9.33 6.01 -2.24
C ALA A 172 8.80 5.71 -3.65
N ALA A 173 9.68 5.36 -4.60
CA ALA A 173 9.29 4.98 -5.95
C ALA A 173 8.43 3.69 -5.97
N VAL A 174 8.85 2.66 -5.25
CA VAL A 174 8.10 1.39 -5.09
C VAL A 174 6.74 1.66 -4.46
N CYS A 175 6.69 2.50 -3.42
CA CYS A 175 5.44 2.88 -2.77
C CYS A 175 4.49 3.59 -3.76
N ALA A 176 4.99 4.53 -4.55
CA ALA A 176 4.21 5.22 -5.57
C ALA A 176 3.62 4.24 -6.60
N VAL A 177 4.43 3.30 -7.11
CA VAL A 177 3.97 2.27 -8.06
C VAL A 177 2.89 1.38 -7.44
N GLY A 178 3.08 0.91 -6.20
CA GLY A 178 2.10 0.09 -5.50
C GLY A 178 0.76 0.79 -5.31
N GLN A 179 0.80 2.07 -4.94
CA GLN A 179 -0.40 2.90 -4.78
C GLN A 179 -1.07 3.22 -6.13
N GLY A 180 -0.30 3.46 -7.20
CA GLY A 180 -0.82 3.64 -8.55
C GLY A 180 -1.57 2.40 -9.06
N ILE A 181 -1.00 1.21 -8.89
CA ILE A 181 -1.66 -0.07 -9.23
C ILE A 181 -2.96 -0.21 -8.43
N THR A 182 -2.92 0.11 -7.14
CA THR A 182 -4.10 0.04 -6.26
C THR A 182 -5.20 0.99 -6.73
N ALA A 183 -4.87 2.24 -7.06
CA ALA A 183 -5.81 3.25 -7.52
C ALA A 183 -6.46 2.87 -8.87
N VAL A 184 -5.67 2.37 -9.83
CA VAL A 184 -6.18 1.93 -11.13
C VAL A 184 -7.15 0.76 -10.98
N ARG A 185 -6.81 -0.22 -10.13
CA ARG A 185 -7.69 -1.38 -9.88
C ARG A 185 -8.97 -0.97 -9.18
N SER A 186 -8.90 -0.14 -8.14
CA SER A 186 -10.11 0.31 -7.43
C SER A 186 -11.02 1.15 -8.32
N ARG A 187 -10.46 2.00 -9.20
CA ARG A 187 -11.23 2.78 -10.16
C ARG A 187 -12.01 1.89 -11.13
N ARG A 188 -11.39 0.82 -11.64
CA ARG A 188 -12.09 -0.16 -12.52
C ARG A 188 -13.29 -0.79 -11.81
N LEU A 189 -13.16 -1.13 -10.53
CA LEU A 189 -14.27 -1.69 -9.74
C LEU A 189 -15.43 -0.71 -9.57
N VAL A 190 -15.14 0.59 -9.38
CA VAL A 190 -16.18 1.63 -9.34
C VAL A 190 -16.95 1.66 -10.66
N THR A 191 -16.24 1.69 -11.80
CA THR A 191 -16.86 1.75 -13.13
C THR A 191 -17.77 0.54 -13.39
N VAL A 192 -17.31 -0.68 -13.07
CA VAL A 192 -18.12 -1.90 -13.24
C VAL A 192 -19.37 -1.87 -12.36
N ARG A 193 -19.26 -1.45 -11.10
CA ARG A 193 -20.42 -1.35 -10.19
C ARG A 193 -21.49 -0.41 -10.74
N GLN A 194 -21.09 0.73 -11.31
CA GLN A 194 -22.01 1.71 -11.89
C GLN A 194 -22.81 1.14 -13.07
N GLN A 195 -22.19 0.31 -13.91
CA GLN A 195 -22.85 -0.34 -15.05
C GLN A 195 -23.93 -1.34 -14.64
N HIS A 196 -23.74 -2.06 -13.53
CA HIS A 196 -24.72 -3.02 -13.03
C HIS A 196 -25.89 -2.36 -12.29
N THR A 197 -25.71 -1.15 -11.76
CA THR A 197 -26.76 -0.45 -10.99
C THR A 197 -27.71 0.39 -11.84
N THR A 198 -27.39 0.67 -13.11
CA THR A 198 -28.34 1.29 -14.05
C THR A 198 -29.36 0.24 -14.52
N PRO A 199 -30.63 0.30 -14.11
CA PRO A 199 -31.65 -0.60 -14.64
C PRO A 199 -31.80 -0.27 -16.12
N GLY A 200 -31.60 -1.28 -16.98
CA GLY A 200 -31.89 -1.17 -18.39
C GLY A 200 -33.39 -0.98 -18.60
N TRP A 201 -33.85 0.26 -18.60
CA TRP A 201 -35.11 0.63 -19.24
C TRP A 201 -34.79 0.85 -20.72
N ARG A 202 -34.96 -0.21 -21.50
CA ARG A 202 -35.25 -0.16 -22.93
C ARG A 202 -36.52 -0.92 -23.17
#